data_AF-A0A3D0N8M2-F1
#
_entry.id   AF-A0A3D0N8M2-F1
#
_cell.length_a   1.000
_cell.length_b   1.000
_cell.length_c   1.000
_cell.angle_alpha   90.00
_cell.angle_beta   90.00
_cell.angle_gamma   90.00
#
_symmetry.space_group_name_H-M   'P 1'
#
loop_
_entity.id
_entity.type
_entity.pdbx_description
1 polymer ?
#
loop_
_entity_poly.entity_id
_entity_poly.type
_entity_poly.pdbx_seq_one_letter_code
_entity_poly.pdbx_strand_id
1 'polypeptide(L)'
;MDRITALTTRIGVPALTRRHLLLIAGTVAAAGMTAVAANLRIPLPFSPVPVTGQTMMVLISGAVLGPLAGSLSQVLFIVMGAAGAV
;
A
#
# COMPACT_ATOMS: atom_id res chain seq x y z
N MET A 1 42.17 3.69 -16.46
CA MET A 1 40.80 4.26 -16.53
C MET A 1 39.92 3.56 -15.48
N ASP A 2 40.38 3.50 -14.23
CA ASP A 2 39.94 2.45 -13.28
C ASP A 2 39.16 2.98 -12.07
N ARG A 3 39.12 4.31 -11.91
CA ARG A 3 38.38 4.95 -10.80
C ARG A 3 36.88 5.09 -11.06
N ILE A 4 36.48 5.13 -12.33
CA ILE A 4 35.08 5.31 -12.73
C ILE A 4 34.31 3.99 -12.55
N THR A 5 34.95 2.86 -12.90
CA THR A 5 34.40 1.50 -12.73
C THR A 5 34.18 1.15 -11.26
N ALA A 6 35.09 1.56 -10.36
CA ALA A 6 34.96 1.33 -8.92
C ALA A 6 33.83 2.14 -8.25
N LEU A 7 33.49 3.31 -8.80
CA LEU A 7 32.37 4.15 -8.34
C LEU A 7 31.03 3.58 -8.79
N THR A 8 30.96 3.04 -10.01
CA THR A 8 29.79 2.28 -10.49
C THR A 8 29.51 1.05 -9.63
N THR A 9 30.53 0.33 -9.17
CA THR A 9 30.35 -0.85 -8.29
C THR A 9 29.86 -0.50 -6.89
N ARG A 10 30.16 0.69 -6.35
CA ARG A 10 29.62 1.16 -5.06
C ARG A 10 28.18 1.65 -5.16
N ILE A 11 27.75 2.08 -6.35
CA ILE A 11 26.34 2.24 -6.69
C ILE A 11 25.82 0.88 -7.15
N GLY A 12 25.99 -0.13 -6.30
CA GLY A 12 25.20 -1.35 -6.42
C GLY A 12 23.77 -0.93 -6.18
N VAL A 13 23.02 -0.63 -7.24
CA VAL A 13 21.56 -0.63 -7.18
C VAL A 13 21.25 -2.05 -6.69
N PRO A 14 20.86 -2.23 -5.41
CA PRO A 14 20.74 -3.56 -4.86
C PRO A 14 19.71 -4.26 -5.73
N ALA A 15 20.16 -5.29 -6.46
CA ALA A 15 19.31 -6.06 -7.36
C ALA A 15 18.02 -6.34 -6.60
N LEU A 16 16.89 -5.80 -7.10
CA LEU A 16 15.58 -5.78 -6.47
C LEU A 16 15.34 -7.11 -5.73
N THR A 17 15.68 -7.10 -4.44
CA THR A 17 15.72 -8.33 -3.67
C THR A 17 14.29 -8.86 -3.64
N ARG A 18 14.08 -10.17 -3.71
CA ARG A 18 12.74 -10.79 -3.69
C ARG A 18 11.82 -10.19 -2.62
N ARG A 19 12.41 -9.80 -1.47
CA ARG A 19 11.76 -9.04 -0.40
C ARG A 19 11.14 -7.71 -0.84
N HIS A 20 11.85 -6.87 -1.59
CA HIS A 20 11.34 -5.61 -2.10
C HIS A 20 10.17 -5.82 -3.07
N LEU A 21 10.28 -6.82 -3.96
CA LEU A 21 9.20 -7.17 -4.87
C LEU A 21 7.94 -7.63 -4.10
N LEU A 22 8.11 -8.44 -3.05
CA LEU A 22 7.00 -8.88 -2.20
C LEU A 22 6.36 -7.73 -1.43
N LEU A 23 7.16 -6.78 -0.93
CA LEU A 23 6.64 -5.60 -0.24
C LEU A 23 5.84 -4.71 -1.19
N ILE A 24 6.37 -4.42 -2.39
CA ILE A 24 5.68 -3.61 -3.40
C ILE A 24 4.39 -4.29 -3.87
N ALA A 25 4.44 -5.60 -4.17
CA ALA A 25 3.24 -6.35 -4.53
C ALA A 25 2.21 -6.33 -3.39
N GLY A 26 2.68 -6.48 -2.15
CA GLY A 26 1.85 -6.42 -0.95
C GLY A 26 1.17 -5.07 -0.75
N THR A 27 1.88 -3.94 -0.96
CA THR A 27 1.28 -2.60 -0.81
C THR A 27 0.20 -2.33 -1.86
N VAL A 28 0.42 -2.74 -3.11
CA VAL A 28 -0.56 -2.58 -4.19
C VAL A 28 -1.79 -3.46 -3.92
N ALA A 29 -1.58 -4.72 -3.53
CA ALA A 29 -2.65 -5.64 -3.21
C ALA A 29 -3.49 -5.16 -2.02
N ALA A 30 -2.84 -4.68 -0.95
CA ALA A 30 -3.53 -4.14 0.22
C ALA A 30 -4.35 -2.90 -0.12
N ALA A 31 -3.83 -1.99 -0.94
CA ALA A 31 -4.56 -0.80 -1.37
C ALA A 31 -5.82 -1.16 -2.19
N GLY A 32 -5.71 -2.13 -3.10
CA GLY A 32 -6.84 -2.65 -3.85
C GLY A 32 -7.87 -3.36 -2.97
N MET A 33 -7.42 -4.17 -2.00
CA MET A 33 -8.33 -4.80 -1.04
C MET A 33 -9.05 -3.79 -0.15
N THR A 34 -8.39 -2.70 0.27
CA THR A 34 -9.03 -1.61 1.01
C THR A 34 -10.14 -0.93 0.19
N ALA A 35 -9.93 -0.75 -1.13
CA ALA A 35 -10.96 -0.23 -2.04
C ALA A 35 -12.17 -1.16 -2.18
N VAL A 36 -11.93 -2.47 -2.32
CA VAL A 36 -13.03 -3.45 -2.36
C VAL A 36 -13.78 -3.44 -1.02
N ALA A 37 -13.06 -3.43 0.11
CA ALA A 37 -13.66 -3.41 1.44
C ALA A 37 -14.46 -2.13 1.74
N ALA A 38 -14.16 -1.01 1.08
CA ALA A 38 -14.93 0.23 1.20
C ALA A 38 -16.34 0.14 0.61
N ASN A 39 -16.61 -0.85 -0.25
CA ASN A 39 -17.94 -1.10 -0.81
C ASN A 39 -18.87 -1.86 0.14
N LEU A 40 -18.34 -2.56 1.15
CA LEU A 40 -19.16 -3.16 2.20
C LEU A 40 -19.67 -2.05 3.11
N ARG A 41 -20.86 -1.52 2.81
CA ARG A 41 -21.49 -0.42 3.55
C ARG A 41 -22.71 -0.94 4.30
N ILE A 42 -22.67 -0.86 5.62
CA ILE A 42 -23.81 -1.17 6.48
C ILE A 42 -24.43 0.16 6.90
N PRO A 43 -25.59 0.54 6.33
CA PRO A 43 -26.28 1.76 6.72
C PRO A 43 -26.83 1.62 8.15
N LEU A 44 -26.60 2.64 8.96
CA LEU A 44 -27.07 2.70 10.33
C LEU A 44 -28.35 3.54 10.36
N PRO A 45 -29.43 3.09 11.04
CA PRO A 45 -30.69 3.84 11.06
C PRO A 45 -30.61 5.17 11.82
N PHE A 46 -29.54 5.41 12.58
CA PHE A 46 -29.34 6.59 13.43
C PHE A 46 -28.24 7.55 12.95
N SER A 47 -27.48 7.19 11.90
CA SER A 47 -26.36 8.01 11.42
C SER A 47 -26.32 8.05 9.89
N PRO A 48 -26.08 9.22 9.27
CA PRO A 48 -25.89 9.34 7.84
C PRO A 48 -24.55 8.74 7.36
N VAL A 49 -23.65 8.36 8.29
CA VAL A 49 -22.35 7.78 7.97
C VAL A 49 -22.44 6.24 8.07
N PRO A 50 -22.35 5.51 6.95
CA PRO A 50 -22.38 4.05 6.97
C PRO A 50 -21.10 3.49 7.60
N VAL A 51 -21.21 2.39 8.33
CA VAL A 51 -20.04 1.62 8.74
C VAL A 51 -19.53 0.84 7.54
N THR A 52 -18.23 0.97 7.26
CA THR A 52 -17.61 0.31 6.11
C THR A 52 -16.55 -0.71 6.52
N GLY A 53 -16.31 -1.70 5.67
CA GLY A 53 -15.20 -2.66 5.84
C GLY A 53 -13.81 -2.05 5.65
N GLN A 54 -13.73 -0.79 5.20
CA GLN A 54 -12.48 -0.10 4.88
C GLN A 54 -11.55 0.00 6.09
N THR A 55 -12.06 0.40 7.26
CA THR A 55 -11.26 0.63 8.46
C THR A 55 -10.60 -0.65 8.97
N MET A 56 -11.32 -1.78 8.89
CA MET A 56 -10.77 -3.12 9.15
C MET A 56 -9.59 -3.41 8.24
N MET A 57 -9.72 -3.11 6.94
CA MET A 57 -8.67 -3.40 5.98
C MET A 57 -7.44 -2.48 6.14
N VAL A 58 -7.64 -1.24 6.58
CA VAL A 58 -6.54 -0.33 6.97
C VAL A 58 -5.70 -0.96 8.08
N LEU A 59 -6.34 -1.45 9.15
CA LEU A 59 -5.66 -2.06 10.28
C LEU A 59 -4.91 -3.35 9.88
N ILE A 60 -5.54 -4.21 9.08
CA ILE A 60 -4.92 -5.43 8.56
C ILE A 60 -3.69 -5.10 7.70
N SER A 61 -3.79 -4.09 6.83
CA SER A 61 -2.67 -3.68 5.98
C SER A 61 -1.44 -3.25 6.80
N GLY A 62 -1.66 -2.51 7.89
CA GLY A 62 -0.60 -2.09 8.80
C GLY A 62 0.00 -3.25 9.61
N ALA A 63 -0.85 -4.19 10.04
CA ALA A 63 -0.41 -5.37 10.78
C ALA A 63 0.41 -6.35 9.92
N VAL A 64 0.02 -6.55 8.65
CA VAL A 64 0.65 -7.53 7.75
C VAL A 64 1.92 -6.99 7.09
N LEU A 65 1.90 -5.74 6.62
CA LEU A 65 3.01 -5.14 5.86
C LEU A 65 3.99 -4.36 6.75
N GLY A 66 3.62 -4.12 8.02
CA GLY A 66 4.37 -3.27 8.94
C GLY A 66 4.13 -1.77 8.70
N PRO A 67 4.73 -0.91 9.53
CA PRO A 67 4.38 0.52 9.60
C PRO A 67 4.68 1.29 8.31
N LEU A 68 5.78 0.97 7.61
CA LEU A 68 6.18 1.70 6.40
C LEU A 68 5.38 1.26 5.17
N ALA A 69 5.32 -0.05 4.88
CA ALA A 69 4.62 -0.55 3.71
C ALA A 69 3.09 -0.47 3.87
N GLY A 70 2.56 -0.64 5.10
CA GLY A 70 1.14 -0.42 5.39
C GLY A 70 0.73 1.05 5.20
N SER A 71 1.52 2.02 5.68
CA SER A 71 1.21 3.44 5.45
C SER A 71 1.29 3.81 3.97
N LEU A 72 2.30 3.31 3.23
CA LEU A 72 2.39 3.51 1.78
C LEU A 72 1.20 2.92 1.02
N SER A 73 0.68 1.76 1.45
CA SER A 73 -0.54 1.18 0.90
C SER A 73 -1.75 2.10 1.08
N GLN A 74 -1.87 2.78 2.23
CA GLN A 74 -2.98 3.69 2.47
C GLN A 74 -2.85 5.01 1.69
N VAL A 75 -1.63 5.50 1.50
CA VAL A 75 -1.38 6.63 0.60
C VAL A 75 -1.78 6.27 -0.84
N LEU A 76 -1.40 5.09 -1.32
CA LEU A 76 -1.81 4.59 -2.64
C LEU A 76 -3.33 4.50 -2.75
N PHE A 77 -4.00 3.98 -1.72
CA PHE A 77 -5.45 3.92 -1.66
C PHE A 77 -6.11 5.30 -1.77
N ILE A 78 -5.61 6.30 -1.04
CA ILE A 78 -6.11 7.68 -1.10
C ILE A 78 -5.91 8.28 -2.50
N VAL A 79 -4.74 8.07 -3.11
CA VAL A 79 -4.45 8.55 -4.47
C VAL A 79 -5.39 7.90 -5.49
N MET A 80 -5.67 6.59 -5.37
CA MET A 80 -6.64 5.92 -6.23
C MET A 80 -8.06 6.49 -6.06
N GLY A 81 -8.49 6.76 -4.83
CA GLY A 81 -9.79 7.41 -4.60
C GLY A 81 -9.86 8.84 -5.12
N ALA A 82 -8.79 9.62 -4.96
CA ALA A 82 -8.70 10.97 -5.51
C ALA A 82 -8.70 10.97 -7.05
N ALA A 83 -8.16 9.92 -7.68
CA ALA A 83 -8.20 9.72 -9.12
C ALA A 83 -9.55 9.19 -9.64
N GLY A 84 -10.52 8.91 -8.75
CA GLY A 84 -11.84 8.39 -9.11
C GLY A 84 -11.87 6.89 -9.41
N ALA A 85 -10.85 6.14 -8.99
CA ALA A 85 -10.76 4.69 -9.17
C ALA A 85 -11.34 3.88 -8.00
N VAL A 86 -11.84 4.54 -6.96
CA VAL A 86 -12.50 3.97 -5.76
C VAL A 86 -13.79 4.73 -5.50
#